data_AF-A0A2P6W643-F1
#
_entry.id   AF-A0A2P6W643-F1
#
_cell.length_a   1.000
_cell.length_b   1.000
_cell.length_c   1.000
_cell.angle_alpha   90.00
_cell.angle_beta   90.00
_cell.angle_gamma   90.00
#
_symmetry.space_group_name_H-M   'P 1'
#
loop_
_entity.id
_entity.type
_entity.pdbx_description
1 polymer ?
#
loop_
_entity_poly.entity_id
_entity_poly.type
_entity_poly.pdbx_seq_one_letter_code
_entity_poly.pdbx_strand_id
1 'polypeptide(L)'
;MVIGLIAAGAGLSTTALFNDTETSADNQFTAGELDLKVDWEESYNGEHVETQDLTNDPGTIFDFEDLKPGDYGEATVSLHLEDNPGWIWMKLNQTSNWDNACTEPEHNAEGTCGSEGELDEELEFTIWSDDGDNKLQEDEKVIFEGTAEELEEKSTSEGILLDGNSSTEETEPFPGAETGYIGVKWNLPLDTGNRIQGDSVSYDVTFYTEQRRHNDNPENPWSDEPEEKPGDGNESETFYQVDLVGGDPIENLSESTYHSEGRMQRYIHGKPGDAISKESESDQVKTGTGSVDCVDSEPFTVNKEQDTAIVEFEVLNKTPECGTGTELSLVSYEKPFPGWIAERAGEQEIFDSTNHRFDPGNHSLTVAIPDINDGTSEDSEEEPKNSDGNESEGSDAYVATQGSKTVEISPLKGNMTVQELYDYRIPSRFDNEFDNEALN
;
A
#
# COMPACT_ATOMS: atom_id res chain seq x y z
N MET A 1 -47.52 7.09 5.62
CA MET A 1 -48.94 6.69 5.77
C MET A 1 -49.05 5.29 5.21
N VAL A 2 -49.32 4.34 6.11
CA VAL A 2 -49.36 2.88 5.95
C VAL A 2 -50.23 2.42 4.79
N ILE A 3 -49.81 1.38 4.06
CA ILE A 3 -50.69 0.23 3.76
C ILE A 3 -49.85 -1.06 3.88
N GLY A 4 -50.03 -1.76 5.00
CA GLY A 4 -49.78 -3.20 5.11
C GLY A 4 -51.03 -4.03 4.82
N LEU A 5 -50.94 -5.31 5.21
CA LEU A 5 -51.97 -6.38 5.28
C LEU A 5 -52.26 -7.13 3.97
N ILE A 6 -52.01 -8.45 3.98
CA ILE A 6 -53.03 -9.46 4.35
C ILE A 6 -52.36 -10.62 5.13
N ALA A 7 -53.04 -10.99 6.21
CA ALA A 7 -52.74 -12.10 7.12
C ALA A 7 -53.61 -13.33 6.79
N ALA A 8 -53.12 -14.55 7.08
CA ALA A 8 -53.82 -15.56 7.88
C ALA A 8 -53.07 -16.92 7.89
N GLY A 9 -52.67 -17.42 9.07
CA GLY A 9 -52.50 -18.89 9.25
C GLY A 9 -51.45 -19.43 10.22
N ALA A 10 -51.45 -19.01 11.50
CA ALA A 10 -50.97 -19.79 12.66
C ALA A 10 -49.53 -20.38 12.64
N GLY A 11 -48.58 -19.58 13.12
CA GLY A 11 -47.25 -19.98 13.58
C GLY A 11 -46.45 -18.71 13.79
N LEU A 12 -45.82 -18.52 14.95
CA LEU A 12 -45.18 -17.28 15.36
C LEU A 12 -44.04 -16.88 14.40
N SER A 13 -44.35 -16.11 13.37
CA SER A 13 -43.35 -15.54 12.45
C SER A 13 -42.85 -14.22 13.03
N THR A 14 -41.73 -14.24 13.73
CA THR A 14 -40.87 -13.06 13.83
C THR A 14 -40.32 -12.80 12.43
N THR A 15 -40.97 -11.92 11.68
CA THR A 15 -40.38 -11.30 10.50
C THR A 15 -39.29 -10.35 11.03
N ALA A 16 -38.05 -10.79 11.00
CA ALA A 16 -36.92 -9.93 11.28
C ALA A 16 -36.56 -9.17 9.99
N LEU A 17 -36.43 -7.85 10.14
CA LEU A 17 -35.75 -7.01 9.16
C LEU A 17 -34.27 -7.15 9.49
N PHE A 18 -33.51 -7.72 8.57
CA PHE A 18 -32.05 -7.77 8.60
C PHE A 18 -31.56 -6.74 7.56
N ASN A 19 -30.41 -6.12 7.83
CA ASN A 19 -29.74 -5.12 7.00
C ASN A 19 -28.31 -4.99 7.54
N ASP A 20 -27.34 -5.37 6.75
CA ASP A 20 -25.91 -5.53 7.07
C ASP A 20 -25.14 -5.12 5.82
N THR A 21 -24.08 -4.31 5.93
CA THR A 21 -23.50 -3.64 4.76
C THR A 21 -22.04 -4.05 4.58
N GLU A 22 -21.73 -4.68 3.46
CA GLU A 22 -20.38 -5.03 3.01
C GLU A 22 -19.98 -4.10 1.88
N THR A 23 -18.80 -3.51 1.96
CA THR A 23 -18.24 -2.68 0.90
C THR A 23 -16.75 -2.96 0.83
N SER A 24 -16.26 -3.56 -0.25
CA SER A 24 -14.83 -3.51 -0.56
C SER A 24 -14.49 -2.11 -1.10
N ALA A 25 -13.30 -1.56 -0.88
CA ALA A 25 -13.02 -0.18 -1.28
C ALA A 25 -11.82 -0.08 -2.23
N ASP A 26 -10.80 -0.95 -2.09
CA ASP A 26 -9.54 -0.77 -2.78
C ASP A 26 -8.94 -2.12 -3.23
N ASN A 27 -9.41 -2.67 -4.35
CA ASN A 27 -8.75 -3.81 -4.99
C ASN A 27 -7.41 -3.37 -5.61
N GLN A 28 -6.33 -3.43 -4.83
CA GLN A 28 -5.00 -3.05 -5.30
C GLN A 28 -4.35 -4.15 -6.15
N PHE A 29 -4.06 -3.83 -7.41
CA PHE A 29 -3.15 -4.59 -8.25
C PHE A 29 -1.73 -4.12 -7.95
N THR A 30 -0.95 -4.93 -7.22
CA THR A 30 0.51 -4.74 -7.25
C THR A 30 0.99 -5.29 -8.57
N ALA A 31 1.31 -4.41 -9.52
CA ALA A 31 1.93 -4.79 -10.78
C ALA A 31 3.22 -5.59 -10.48
N GLY A 32 3.16 -6.90 -10.68
CA GLY A 32 4.34 -7.75 -10.79
C GLY A 32 5.06 -7.49 -12.12
N GLU A 33 5.89 -8.43 -12.57
CA GLU A 33 6.59 -8.33 -13.86
C GLU A 33 5.67 -8.42 -15.10
N LEU A 34 4.37 -8.68 -14.92
CA LEU A 34 3.43 -9.01 -15.98
C LEU A 34 2.07 -8.31 -15.83
N ASP A 35 1.58 -7.71 -16.92
CA ASP A 35 0.27 -7.07 -17.00
C ASP A 35 -0.86 -8.09 -16.84
N LEU A 36 -1.62 -7.97 -15.73
CA LEU A 36 -2.82 -8.75 -15.44
C LEU A 36 -4.05 -7.88 -15.67
N LYS A 37 -5.04 -8.44 -16.37
CA LYS A 37 -6.39 -7.87 -16.44
C LYS A 37 -7.39 -8.86 -15.90
N VAL A 38 -8.46 -8.32 -15.31
CA VAL A 38 -9.50 -9.08 -14.63
C VAL A 38 -10.87 -8.61 -15.12
N ASP A 39 -11.78 -9.56 -15.30
CA ASP A 39 -13.22 -9.33 -15.38
C ASP A 39 -13.96 -10.38 -14.55
N TRP A 40 -15.25 -10.15 -14.28
CA TRP A 40 -16.10 -11.16 -13.67
C TRP A 40 -17.56 -11.01 -14.02
N GLU A 41 -18.29 -12.10 -13.80
CA GLU A 41 -19.75 -12.13 -13.74
C GLU A 41 -20.18 -12.61 -12.34
N GLU A 42 -21.08 -11.86 -11.70
CA GLU A 42 -21.51 -12.09 -10.33
C GLU A 42 -23.00 -12.42 -10.25
N SER A 43 -23.37 -13.25 -9.28
CA SER A 43 -24.75 -13.56 -8.95
C SER A 43 -25.00 -13.61 -7.45
N TYR A 44 -26.19 -13.18 -7.05
CA TYR A 44 -26.69 -13.20 -5.68
C TYR A 44 -28.02 -13.95 -5.64
N ASN A 45 -28.11 -14.97 -4.80
CA ASN A 45 -29.26 -15.86 -4.67
C ASN A 45 -29.74 -16.45 -6.01
N GLY A 46 -28.80 -16.68 -6.93
CA GLY A 46 -29.03 -17.25 -8.27
C GLY A 46 -29.52 -16.25 -9.32
N GLU A 47 -29.63 -14.96 -8.99
CA GLU A 47 -29.91 -13.88 -9.93
C GLU A 47 -28.61 -13.13 -10.25
N HIS A 48 -28.40 -12.81 -11.53
CA HIS A 48 -27.25 -12.02 -11.96
C HIS A 48 -27.28 -10.61 -11.36
N VAL A 49 -26.16 -10.15 -10.81
CA VAL A 49 -26.02 -8.85 -10.14
C VAL A 49 -25.27 -7.88 -11.05
N GLU A 50 -24.01 -8.20 -11.33
CA GLU A 50 -23.10 -7.33 -12.06
C GLU A 50 -22.20 -8.12 -13.02
N THR A 51 -21.82 -7.45 -14.11
CA THR A 51 -20.68 -7.85 -14.94
C THR A 51 -19.68 -6.71 -14.89
N GLN A 52 -18.46 -7.01 -14.45
CA GLN A 52 -17.33 -6.10 -14.60
C GLN A 52 -16.69 -6.32 -15.97
N ASP A 53 -16.48 -5.24 -16.71
CA ASP A 53 -15.72 -5.29 -17.96
C ASP A 53 -14.21 -5.42 -17.68
N LEU A 54 -13.49 -6.10 -18.59
CA LEU A 54 -12.04 -6.33 -18.51
C LEU A 54 -11.25 -5.05 -18.20
N THR A 55 -10.56 -5.06 -17.06
CA THR A 55 -9.81 -3.92 -16.53
C THR A 55 -8.56 -4.38 -15.77
N ASN A 56 -7.60 -3.48 -15.60
CA ASN A 56 -6.43 -3.66 -14.73
C ASN A 56 -6.61 -2.99 -13.36
N ASP A 57 -7.76 -2.33 -13.17
CA ASP A 57 -8.22 -1.69 -11.93
C ASP A 57 -9.73 -1.97 -11.76
N PRO A 58 -10.09 -3.20 -11.36
CA PRO A 58 -11.45 -3.58 -11.07
C PRO A 58 -11.96 -2.97 -9.77
N GLY A 59 -13.24 -2.61 -9.77
CA GLY A 59 -13.97 -2.26 -8.56
C GLY A 59 -14.22 -3.46 -7.66
N THR A 60 -15.16 -3.31 -6.74
CA THR A 60 -15.62 -4.35 -5.81
C THR A 60 -16.24 -5.54 -6.52
N ILE A 61 -15.80 -6.77 -6.19
CA ILE A 61 -16.40 -8.00 -6.76
C ILE A 61 -17.64 -8.46 -6.00
N PHE A 62 -17.71 -8.17 -4.70
CA PHE A 62 -18.85 -8.44 -3.82
C PHE A 62 -19.11 -7.16 -3.01
N ASP A 63 -20.29 -6.56 -3.20
CA ASP A 63 -20.76 -5.35 -2.51
C ASP A 63 -22.24 -5.57 -2.14
N PHE A 64 -22.48 -6.05 -0.92
CA PHE A 64 -23.80 -6.45 -0.47
C PHE A 64 -24.27 -5.60 0.70
N GLU A 65 -25.42 -4.93 0.54
CA GLU A 65 -26.00 -4.10 1.60
C GLU A 65 -26.97 -4.86 2.55
N ASP A 66 -27.21 -6.16 2.34
CA ASP A 66 -28.16 -6.93 3.16
C ASP A 66 -27.98 -8.48 3.05
N LEU A 67 -26.89 -9.07 3.56
CA LEU A 67 -26.73 -10.52 3.75
C LEU A 67 -27.55 -11.10 4.93
N LYS A 68 -28.28 -12.16 4.62
CA LYS A 68 -29.06 -12.93 5.59
C LYS A 68 -28.60 -14.36 5.65
N PRO A 69 -28.71 -15.01 6.83
CA PRO A 69 -28.57 -16.45 6.93
C PRO A 69 -29.42 -17.17 5.86
N GLY A 70 -28.76 -17.97 5.03
CA GLY A 70 -29.30 -18.66 3.87
C GLY A 70 -29.05 -17.99 2.52
N ASP A 71 -28.50 -16.78 2.50
CA ASP A 71 -28.04 -16.13 1.28
C ASP A 71 -26.78 -16.81 0.75
N TYR A 72 -26.62 -16.78 -0.56
CA TYR A 72 -25.46 -17.30 -1.26
C TYR A 72 -25.22 -16.51 -2.53
N GLY A 73 -23.98 -16.53 -2.99
CA GLY A 73 -23.61 -15.93 -4.26
C GLY A 73 -22.46 -16.68 -4.92
N GLU A 74 -22.30 -16.41 -6.20
CA GLU A 74 -21.27 -17.04 -7.03
C GLU A 74 -20.73 -15.99 -7.99
N ALA A 75 -19.42 -16.00 -8.21
CA ALA A 75 -18.74 -15.19 -9.21
C ALA A 75 -17.79 -16.04 -10.05
N THR A 76 -17.75 -15.76 -11.35
CA THR A 76 -16.72 -16.30 -12.25
C THR A 76 -15.73 -15.19 -12.56
N VAL A 77 -14.50 -15.35 -12.08
CA VAL A 77 -13.42 -14.38 -12.27
C VAL A 77 -12.53 -14.83 -13.43
N SER A 78 -12.43 -13.99 -14.46
CA SER A 78 -11.52 -14.21 -15.58
C SER A 78 -10.21 -13.50 -15.33
N LEU A 79 -9.08 -14.22 -15.46
CA LEU A 79 -7.73 -13.69 -15.29
C LEU A 79 -7.00 -13.76 -16.63
N HIS A 80 -6.49 -12.62 -17.09
CA HIS A 80 -5.88 -12.45 -18.40
C HIS A 80 -4.42 -11.98 -18.28
N LEU A 81 -3.49 -12.85 -18.69
CA LEU A 81 -2.08 -12.51 -18.87
C LEU A 81 -1.82 -12.15 -20.33
N GLU A 82 -1.28 -10.97 -20.63
CA GLU A 82 -1.20 -10.51 -22.03
C GLU A 82 -0.25 -11.35 -22.91
N ASP A 83 0.90 -11.75 -22.37
CA ASP A 83 2.00 -12.29 -23.19
C ASP A 83 2.49 -13.66 -22.74
N ASN A 84 3.04 -13.76 -21.53
CA ASN A 84 3.76 -14.95 -21.08
C ASN A 84 2.95 -15.72 -20.02
N PRO A 85 3.05 -17.06 -19.97
CA PRO A 85 2.47 -17.82 -18.88
C PRO A 85 3.06 -17.38 -17.53
N GLY A 86 2.22 -17.36 -16.51
CA GLY A 86 2.59 -16.84 -15.19
C GLY A 86 1.81 -17.49 -14.06
N TRP A 87 2.41 -17.47 -12.88
CA TRP A 87 1.78 -17.82 -11.63
C TRP A 87 1.02 -16.61 -11.10
N ILE A 88 -0.17 -16.83 -10.55
CA ILE A 88 -0.98 -15.79 -9.93
C ILE A 88 -1.22 -16.20 -8.48
N TRP A 89 -0.77 -15.35 -7.57
CA TRP A 89 -1.06 -15.44 -6.15
C TRP A 89 -2.15 -14.45 -5.79
N MET A 90 -3.01 -14.82 -4.85
CA MET A 90 -4.06 -13.97 -4.30
C MET A 90 -3.87 -13.84 -2.79
N LYS A 91 -4.03 -12.61 -2.29
CA LYS A 91 -4.09 -12.28 -0.87
C LYS A 91 -5.37 -11.49 -0.60
N LEU A 92 -6.07 -11.83 0.48
CA LEU A 92 -7.15 -11.02 1.03
C LEU A 92 -6.58 -10.23 2.21
N ASN A 93 -6.98 -8.98 2.34
CA ASN A 93 -6.61 -8.12 3.45
C ASN A 93 -7.88 -7.53 4.07
N GLN A 94 -8.16 -7.86 5.32
CA GLN A 94 -9.33 -7.31 6.01
C GLN A 94 -9.12 -5.82 6.31
N THR A 95 -9.99 -4.98 5.77
CA THR A 95 -9.94 -3.53 5.97
C THR A 95 -10.87 -3.07 7.10
N SER A 96 -11.93 -3.82 7.36
CA SER A 96 -12.76 -3.64 8.56
C SER A 96 -13.55 -4.88 8.92
N ASN A 97 -13.83 -5.03 10.21
CA ASN A 97 -14.82 -5.95 10.74
C ASN A 97 -15.49 -5.27 11.95
N TRP A 98 -16.72 -4.78 11.77
CA TRP A 98 -17.45 -3.99 12.75
C TRP A 98 -18.76 -4.65 13.15
N ASP A 99 -18.98 -4.73 14.46
CA ASP A 99 -20.31 -4.85 15.07
C ASP A 99 -20.92 -3.44 15.09
N ASN A 100 -21.68 -3.08 14.04
CA ASN A 100 -22.18 -1.70 13.90
C ASN A 100 -23.29 -1.38 14.90
N ALA A 101 -24.04 -2.38 15.35
CA ALA A 101 -25.15 -2.17 16.28
C ALA A 101 -25.70 -3.45 16.90
N CYS A 102 -25.19 -3.81 18.09
CA CYS A 102 -25.84 -4.69 19.07
C CYS A 102 -27.36 -4.47 19.27
N THR A 103 -28.17 -5.10 18.43
CA THR A 103 -29.63 -5.04 18.49
C THR A 103 -30.17 -5.96 19.59
N GLU A 104 -31.42 -5.76 20.04
CA GLU A 104 -32.02 -6.66 21.04
C GLU A 104 -32.00 -8.15 20.60
N PRO A 105 -32.30 -8.51 19.33
CA PRO A 105 -32.23 -9.90 18.88
C PRO A 105 -30.83 -10.51 18.90
N GLU A 106 -29.81 -9.74 18.54
CA GLU A 106 -28.39 -10.10 18.49
C GLU A 106 -27.80 -10.26 19.90
N HIS A 107 -28.01 -9.28 20.78
CA HIS A 107 -27.69 -9.40 22.20
C HIS A 107 -28.38 -10.61 22.85
N ASN A 108 -29.58 -11.00 22.39
CA ASN A 108 -30.24 -12.20 22.91
C ASN A 108 -29.63 -13.51 22.37
N ALA A 109 -28.99 -13.48 21.20
CA ALA A 109 -28.28 -14.61 20.61
C ALA A 109 -26.91 -14.84 21.28
N GLU A 110 -26.18 -13.76 21.59
CA GLU A 110 -24.75 -13.82 21.94
C GLU A 110 -24.44 -13.32 23.36
N GLY A 111 -25.30 -12.45 23.89
CA GLY A 111 -25.25 -11.95 25.25
C GLY A 111 -24.47 -10.65 25.44
N THR A 112 -23.31 -10.47 24.83
CA THR A 112 -22.54 -9.21 24.89
C THR A 112 -21.88 -8.99 23.55
N CYS A 113 -22.37 -8.03 22.79
CA CYS A 113 -21.80 -7.68 21.51
C CYS A 113 -20.54 -6.80 21.70
N GLY A 114 -19.57 -6.99 20.82
CA GLY A 114 -18.20 -6.49 20.92
C GLY A 114 -18.00 -5.16 20.21
N SER A 115 -16.81 -5.00 19.64
CA SER A 115 -16.51 -3.94 18.65
C SER A 115 -16.07 -4.53 17.31
N GLU A 116 -15.65 -5.79 17.31
CA GLU A 116 -15.38 -6.62 16.14
C GLU A 116 -16.66 -7.43 15.89
N GLY A 117 -17.07 -7.55 14.63
CA GLY A 117 -18.25 -8.33 14.25
C GLY A 117 -17.92 -9.80 14.03
N GLU A 118 -18.95 -10.62 13.87
CA GLU A 118 -18.87 -12.08 13.77
C GLU A 118 -19.18 -12.59 12.36
N LEU A 119 -19.38 -11.68 11.39
CA LEU A 119 -19.77 -12.02 10.03
C LEU A 119 -18.68 -12.79 9.26
N ASP A 120 -17.41 -12.45 9.45
CA ASP A 120 -16.26 -13.11 8.82
C ASP A 120 -16.05 -14.56 9.29
N GLU A 121 -16.37 -14.83 10.55
CA GLU A 121 -16.35 -16.18 11.13
C GLU A 121 -17.44 -17.09 10.51
N GLU A 122 -18.47 -16.51 9.90
CA GLU A 122 -19.68 -17.22 9.46
C GLU A 122 -19.87 -17.24 7.95
N LEU A 123 -19.29 -16.27 7.23
CA LEU A 123 -19.34 -16.20 5.79
C LEU A 123 -18.40 -17.27 5.19
N GLU A 124 -18.98 -18.33 4.64
CA GLU A 124 -18.22 -19.46 4.09
C GLU A 124 -17.91 -19.24 2.61
N PHE A 125 -16.64 -19.40 2.22
CA PHE A 125 -16.14 -19.32 0.86
C PHE A 125 -15.71 -20.68 0.32
N THR A 126 -15.93 -20.88 -0.98
CA THR A 126 -15.31 -21.94 -1.78
C THR A 126 -14.71 -21.31 -3.03
N ILE A 127 -13.42 -21.54 -3.25
CA ILE A 127 -12.67 -21.05 -4.40
C ILE A 127 -12.12 -22.25 -5.16
N TRP A 128 -12.33 -22.31 -6.46
CA TRP A 128 -11.87 -23.43 -7.29
C TRP A 128 -11.34 -22.96 -8.65
N SER A 129 -10.53 -23.82 -9.26
CA SER A 129 -10.13 -23.65 -10.67
C SER A 129 -11.32 -24.02 -11.55
N ASP A 130 -11.84 -23.05 -12.30
CA ASP A 130 -13.07 -23.19 -13.08
C ASP A 130 -12.74 -23.26 -14.58
N ASP A 131 -13.62 -23.86 -15.37
CA ASP A 131 -13.52 -23.85 -16.84
C ASP A 131 -14.30 -22.71 -17.53
N GLY A 132 -14.85 -21.79 -16.73
CA GLY A 132 -15.64 -20.64 -17.15
C GLY A 132 -17.15 -20.91 -17.18
N ASP A 133 -17.62 -22.03 -16.60
CA ASP A 133 -19.04 -22.41 -16.56
C ASP A 133 -19.73 -22.17 -15.20
N ASN A 134 -18.96 -21.67 -14.22
CA ASN A 134 -19.37 -21.34 -12.86
C ASN A 134 -20.02 -22.51 -12.10
N LYS A 135 -19.58 -23.74 -12.33
CA LYS A 135 -20.09 -24.89 -11.59
C LYS A 135 -18.95 -25.79 -11.17
N LEU A 136 -18.75 -25.86 -9.86
CA LEU A 136 -17.84 -26.82 -9.26
C LEU A 136 -18.16 -28.27 -9.68
N GLN A 137 -17.28 -28.85 -10.48
CA GLN A 137 -17.34 -30.23 -10.98
C GLN A 137 -16.42 -31.16 -10.18
N GLU A 138 -16.59 -32.48 -10.34
CA GLU A 138 -15.78 -33.48 -9.59
C GLU A 138 -14.30 -33.50 -10.03
N ASP A 139 -14.00 -33.05 -11.24
CA ASP A 139 -12.67 -32.95 -11.82
C ASP A 139 -12.02 -31.57 -11.63
N GLU A 140 -12.75 -30.59 -11.10
CA GLU A 140 -12.23 -29.28 -10.76
C GLU A 140 -11.61 -29.26 -9.37
N LYS A 141 -10.54 -28.49 -9.24
CA LYS A 141 -9.76 -28.42 -8.02
C LYS A 141 -10.23 -27.29 -7.13
N VAL A 142 -10.66 -27.64 -5.93
CA VAL A 142 -10.89 -26.70 -4.84
C VAL A 142 -9.54 -26.17 -4.33
N ILE A 143 -9.35 -24.87 -4.45
CA ILE A 143 -8.17 -24.12 -4.00
C ILE A 143 -8.32 -23.78 -2.52
N PHE A 144 -9.54 -23.39 -2.11
CA PHE A 144 -9.88 -23.06 -0.73
C PHE A 144 -11.34 -23.41 -0.42
N GLU A 145 -11.60 -23.86 0.81
CA GLU A 145 -12.93 -24.05 1.39
C GLU A 145 -12.82 -23.78 2.89
N GLY A 146 -13.61 -22.83 3.40
CA GLY A 146 -13.54 -22.36 4.79
C GLY A 146 -14.28 -21.04 4.99
N THR A 147 -14.13 -20.43 6.17
CA THR A 147 -14.72 -19.11 6.48
C THR A 147 -13.91 -17.96 5.86
N ALA A 148 -14.47 -16.75 5.86
CA ALA A 148 -13.76 -15.55 5.40
C ALA A 148 -12.54 -15.25 6.29
N GLU A 149 -12.68 -15.44 7.60
CA GLU A 149 -11.57 -15.37 8.57
C GLU A 149 -10.45 -16.37 8.21
N GLU A 150 -10.79 -17.64 7.99
CA GLU A 150 -9.81 -18.68 7.62
C GLU A 150 -9.16 -18.39 6.25
N LEU A 151 -9.91 -17.81 5.31
CA LEU A 151 -9.39 -17.40 4.01
C LEU A 151 -8.38 -16.27 4.15
N GLU A 152 -8.70 -15.24 4.93
CA GLU A 152 -7.80 -14.12 5.22
C GLU A 152 -6.52 -14.64 5.89
N GLU A 153 -6.64 -15.41 6.98
CA GLU A 153 -5.50 -15.94 7.74
C GLU A 153 -4.57 -16.77 6.84
N LYS A 154 -5.16 -17.67 6.03
CA LYS A 154 -4.40 -18.48 5.08
C LYS A 154 -3.74 -17.62 4.01
N SER A 155 -4.46 -16.65 3.45
CA SER A 155 -3.94 -15.81 2.39
C SER A 155 -2.82 -14.88 2.87
N THR A 156 -2.88 -14.45 4.13
CA THR A 156 -1.85 -13.62 4.76
C THR A 156 -0.61 -14.44 5.13
N SER A 157 -0.78 -15.67 5.61
CA SER A 157 0.34 -16.52 6.04
C SER A 157 1.03 -17.30 4.92
N GLU A 158 0.23 -17.91 4.03
CA GLU A 158 0.70 -18.84 2.98
C GLU A 158 0.55 -18.28 1.57
N GLY A 159 -0.28 -17.24 1.38
CA GLY A 159 -0.74 -16.83 0.06
C GLY A 159 -1.66 -17.88 -0.56
N ILE A 160 -2.57 -17.45 -1.44
CA ILE A 160 -3.40 -18.38 -2.22
C ILE A 160 -2.83 -18.48 -3.63
N LEU A 161 -2.11 -19.57 -3.92
CA LEU A 161 -1.65 -19.87 -5.27
C LEU A 161 -2.83 -20.38 -6.12
N LEU A 162 -3.19 -19.63 -7.16
CA LEU A 162 -4.27 -19.97 -8.06
C LEU A 162 -3.84 -20.99 -9.11
N ASP A 163 -4.79 -21.79 -9.58
CA ASP A 163 -4.57 -22.83 -10.58
C ASP A 163 -5.16 -22.41 -11.93
N GLY A 164 -4.28 -22.23 -12.91
CA GLY A 164 -4.64 -21.76 -14.25
C GLY A 164 -5.18 -22.84 -15.18
N ASN A 165 -5.28 -24.10 -14.72
CA ASN A 165 -5.77 -25.21 -15.53
C ASN A 165 -6.68 -26.16 -14.75
N SER A 166 -7.99 -25.95 -14.88
CA SER A 166 -9.02 -26.77 -14.22
C SER A 166 -9.08 -28.22 -14.71
N SER A 167 -8.45 -28.56 -15.83
CA SER A 167 -8.46 -29.92 -16.40
C SER A 167 -7.38 -30.85 -15.83
N THR A 168 -6.56 -30.37 -14.89
CA THR A 168 -5.42 -31.12 -14.32
C THR A 168 -5.45 -31.11 -12.79
N GLU A 169 -4.92 -32.17 -12.17
CA GLU A 169 -4.83 -32.25 -10.70
C GLU A 169 -3.69 -31.37 -10.12
N GLU A 170 -2.62 -31.17 -10.89
CA GLU A 170 -1.47 -30.36 -10.48
C GLU A 170 -1.77 -28.87 -10.68
N THR A 171 -1.27 -28.01 -9.78
CA THR A 171 -1.39 -26.56 -9.97
C THR A 171 -0.54 -26.15 -11.16
N GLU A 172 -1.17 -25.56 -12.16
CA GLU A 172 -0.49 -25.08 -13.36
C GLU A 172 -0.52 -23.55 -13.46
N PRO A 173 0.50 -22.94 -14.09
CA PRO A 173 0.50 -21.51 -14.39
C PRO A 173 -0.70 -21.14 -15.29
N PHE A 174 -1.13 -19.89 -15.18
CA PHE A 174 -2.05 -19.33 -16.15
C PHE A 174 -1.38 -19.23 -17.53
N PRO A 175 -2.07 -19.63 -18.61
CA PRO A 175 -1.54 -19.52 -19.95
C PRO A 175 -1.37 -18.04 -20.35
N GLY A 176 -0.31 -17.74 -21.09
CA GLY A 176 -0.13 -16.41 -21.70
C GLY A 176 -1.04 -16.24 -22.90
N ALA A 177 -1.62 -15.04 -23.06
CA ALA A 177 -2.56 -14.66 -24.12
C ALA A 177 -3.87 -15.48 -24.16
N GLU A 178 -4.17 -16.22 -23.11
CA GLU A 178 -5.41 -16.97 -22.91
C GLU A 178 -6.02 -16.57 -21.56
N THR A 179 -7.30 -16.90 -21.38
CA THR A 179 -8.05 -16.60 -20.16
C THR A 179 -8.04 -17.82 -19.26
N GLY A 180 -7.66 -17.65 -18.00
CA GLY A 180 -7.97 -18.63 -16.95
C GLY A 180 -9.17 -18.17 -16.13
N TYR A 181 -9.88 -19.11 -15.53
CA TYR A 181 -11.08 -18.84 -14.75
C TYR A 181 -10.94 -19.36 -13.33
N ILE A 182 -11.39 -18.55 -12.39
CA ILE A 182 -11.55 -18.93 -10.99
C ILE A 182 -13.02 -18.80 -10.64
N GLY A 183 -13.58 -19.88 -10.12
CA GLY A 183 -14.91 -19.86 -9.54
C GLY A 183 -14.82 -19.48 -8.06
N VAL A 184 -15.67 -18.56 -7.65
CA VAL A 184 -15.84 -18.16 -6.26
C VAL A 184 -17.28 -18.35 -5.88
N LYS A 185 -17.51 -18.99 -4.75
CA LYS A 185 -18.82 -19.16 -4.15
C LYS A 185 -18.75 -18.73 -2.70
N TRP A 186 -19.75 -18.01 -2.26
CA TRP A 186 -19.94 -17.72 -0.85
C TRP A 186 -21.35 -18.12 -0.41
N ASN A 187 -21.49 -18.48 0.86
CA ASN A 187 -22.79 -18.70 1.46
C ASN A 187 -22.76 -18.37 2.94
N LEU A 188 -23.90 -17.89 3.46
CA LEU A 188 -24.10 -17.66 4.88
C LEU A 188 -25.00 -18.80 5.42
N PRO A 189 -24.51 -19.68 6.29
CA PRO A 189 -25.30 -20.80 6.80
C PRO A 189 -26.61 -20.37 7.48
N LEU A 190 -27.67 -21.17 7.33
CA LEU A 190 -28.98 -20.86 7.93
C LEU A 190 -28.96 -20.85 9.47
N ASP A 191 -28.02 -21.57 10.08
CA ASP A 191 -27.87 -21.69 11.53
C ASP A 191 -26.99 -20.61 12.15
N THR A 192 -26.35 -19.74 11.35
CA THR A 192 -25.67 -18.52 11.81
C THR A 192 -26.57 -17.66 12.70
N GLY A 193 -27.85 -17.54 12.34
CA GLY A 193 -28.87 -16.89 13.16
C GLY A 193 -28.75 -15.36 13.21
N ASN A 194 -29.24 -14.74 14.30
CA ASN A 194 -29.22 -13.27 14.46
C ASN A 194 -27.91 -12.75 15.03
N ARG A 195 -26.88 -13.60 15.06
CA ARG A 195 -25.61 -13.32 15.71
C ARG A 195 -24.85 -12.22 14.93
N ILE A 196 -24.81 -12.38 13.61
CA ILE A 196 -24.18 -11.43 12.66
C ILE A 196 -25.00 -10.16 12.37
N GLN A 197 -26.07 -9.90 13.15
CA GLN A 197 -27.07 -8.93 12.75
C GLN A 197 -26.54 -7.49 12.81
N GLY A 198 -26.37 -6.86 11.65
CA GLY A 198 -25.91 -5.47 11.57
C GLY A 198 -24.39 -5.36 11.52
N ASP A 199 -23.69 -6.48 11.51
CA ASP A 199 -22.26 -6.54 11.30
C ASP A 199 -21.90 -6.06 9.90
N SER A 200 -20.63 -5.71 9.73
CA SER A 200 -20.05 -5.43 8.43
C SER A 200 -18.62 -5.92 8.41
N VAL A 201 -18.25 -6.59 7.32
CA VAL A 201 -16.86 -6.90 7.02
C VAL A 201 -16.47 -6.31 5.67
N SER A 202 -15.19 -6.00 5.50
CA SER A 202 -14.64 -5.49 4.25
C SER A 202 -13.25 -6.04 4.03
N TYR A 203 -12.98 -6.44 2.80
CA TYR A 203 -11.70 -6.99 2.37
C TYR A 203 -11.22 -6.30 1.10
N ASP A 204 -9.91 -6.11 0.99
CA ASP A 204 -9.24 -5.80 -0.27
C ASP A 204 -8.61 -7.08 -0.82
N VAL A 205 -8.75 -7.33 -2.13
CA VAL A 205 -8.10 -8.45 -2.79
C VAL A 205 -6.89 -7.95 -3.57
N THR A 206 -5.73 -8.54 -3.30
CA THR A 206 -4.48 -8.26 -4.02
C THR A 206 -4.06 -9.48 -4.83
N PHE A 207 -3.80 -9.26 -6.12
CA PHE A 207 -3.15 -10.25 -6.98
C PHE A 207 -1.68 -9.92 -7.17
N TYR A 208 -0.84 -10.95 -7.12
CA TYR A 208 0.57 -10.89 -7.49
C TYR A 208 0.85 -11.85 -8.63
N THR A 209 1.48 -11.36 -9.70
CA THR A 209 1.81 -12.15 -10.88
C THR A 209 3.31 -12.36 -11.01
N GLU A 210 3.72 -13.61 -11.28
CA GLU A 210 5.11 -13.96 -11.51
C GLU A 210 5.26 -14.74 -12.82
N GLN A 211 6.22 -14.36 -13.67
CA GLN A 211 6.44 -15.07 -14.93
C GLN A 211 6.97 -16.49 -14.68
N ARG A 212 6.37 -17.50 -15.33
CA ARG A 212 6.82 -18.91 -15.21
C ARG A 212 8.22 -19.17 -15.77
N ARG A 213 8.72 -18.35 -16.68
CA ARG A 213 9.92 -18.67 -17.47
C ARG A 213 11.14 -18.92 -16.56
N HIS A 214 11.55 -20.18 -16.43
CA HIS A 214 12.60 -20.66 -15.52
C HIS A 214 12.21 -20.71 -14.04
N ASN A 215 10.92 -20.57 -13.72
CA ASN A 215 10.33 -20.76 -12.40
C ASN A 215 9.17 -21.77 -12.47
N ASP A 216 9.48 -23.04 -12.25
CA ASP A 216 8.47 -24.12 -12.20
C ASP A 216 7.82 -24.26 -10.81
N ASN A 217 8.28 -23.52 -9.79
CA ASN A 217 7.79 -23.62 -8.43
C ASN A 217 7.81 -22.24 -7.76
N PRO A 218 6.74 -21.44 -7.90
CA PRO A 218 6.71 -20.07 -7.40
C PRO A 218 6.79 -20.05 -5.88
N GLU A 219 7.47 -19.05 -5.35
CA GLU A 219 7.53 -18.79 -3.92
C GLU A 219 6.35 -17.89 -3.53
N ASN A 220 5.86 -18.04 -2.30
CA ASN A 220 4.81 -17.15 -1.77
C ASN A 220 5.38 -15.71 -1.70
N PRO A 221 4.77 -14.74 -2.40
CA PRO A 221 5.26 -13.36 -2.39
C PRO A 221 5.11 -12.65 -1.03
N TRP A 222 4.35 -13.24 -0.09
CA TRP A 222 4.09 -12.70 1.24
C TRP A 222 4.72 -13.50 2.38
N SER A 223 5.50 -14.56 2.10
CA SER A 223 6.15 -15.32 3.18
C SER A 223 7.34 -14.57 3.77
N ASP A 224 7.31 -14.31 5.07
CA ASP A 224 8.38 -13.70 5.88
C ASP A 224 9.57 -14.66 6.19
N GLU A 225 9.86 -15.65 5.34
CA GLU A 225 11.13 -16.39 5.43
C GLU A 225 12.07 -15.99 4.29
N PRO A 226 13.26 -15.44 4.58
CA PRO A 226 14.31 -15.37 3.59
C PRO A 226 14.72 -16.81 3.29
N GLU A 227 14.43 -17.31 2.09
CA GLU A 227 15.13 -18.50 1.62
C GLU A 227 16.64 -18.21 1.71
N GLU A 228 17.32 -18.93 2.61
CA GLU A 228 18.77 -19.02 2.62
C GLU A 228 19.21 -19.60 1.26
N LYS A 229 19.38 -18.74 0.26
CA LYS A 229 20.24 -19.04 -0.86
C LYS A 229 21.63 -19.32 -0.26
N PRO A 230 22.21 -20.51 -0.48
CA PRO A 230 23.51 -20.80 0.10
C PRO A 230 24.58 -19.98 -0.62
N GLY A 231 24.96 -18.87 0.01
CA GLY A 231 26.24 -18.19 -0.12
C GLY A 231 26.32 -17.07 -1.16
N ASP A 232 26.16 -15.83 -0.72
CA ASP A 232 27.29 -14.91 -0.51
C ASP A 232 26.85 -13.84 0.48
N GLY A 233 27.63 -13.59 1.53
CA GLY A 233 27.23 -12.64 2.56
C GLY A 233 27.66 -11.23 2.19
N ASN A 234 26.75 -10.26 2.19
CA ASN A 234 26.99 -8.96 2.80
C ASN A 234 25.74 -8.06 2.86
N GLU A 235 25.71 -7.26 3.93
CA GLU A 235 25.02 -5.96 4.10
C GLU A 235 23.48 -5.91 4.28
N SER A 236 23.08 -5.26 5.37
CA SER A 236 21.70 -4.90 5.70
C SER A 236 21.21 -3.88 4.68
N GLU A 237 20.33 -4.29 3.75
CA GLU A 237 19.71 -3.36 2.83
C GLU A 237 18.80 -2.39 3.60
N THR A 238 19.12 -1.10 3.57
CA THR A 238 18.31 -0.05 4.19
C THR A 238 17.30 0.48 3.18
N PHE A 239 16.01 0.40 3.52
CA PHE A 239 14.91 0.93 2.71
C PHE A 239 14.39 2.23 3.31
N TYR A 240 13.65 2.99 2.51
CA TYR A 240 13.06 4.23 3.01
C TYR A 240 11.68 4.52 2.46
N GLN A 241 10.98 5.41 3.16
CA GLN A 241 9.71 5.99 2.77
C GLN A 241 9.80 7.50 2.91
N VAL A 242 9.14 8.26 2.03
CA VAL A 242 9.00 9.72 2.19
C VAL A 242 7.55 10.10 2.04
N ASP A 243 7.04 10.85 3.01
CA ASP A 243 5.63 11.21 3.14
C ASP A 243 5.47 12.74 3.15
N LEU A 244 4.63 13.26 2.27
CA LEU A 244 4.06 14.61 2.35
C LEU A 244 2.74 14.54 3.11
N VAL A 245 2.66 15.22 4.24
CA VAL A 245 1.53 15.09 5.19
C VAL A 245 1.07 16.44 5.73
N GLY A 246 -0.21 16.54 6.09
CA GLY A 246 -0.74 17.65 6.87
C GLY A 246 -0.33 17.56 8.33
N GLY A 247 0.06 18.67 8.96
CA GLY A 247 0.41 18.76 10.39
C GLY A 247 1.74 18.11 10.77
N ASP A 248 1.94 17.84 12.06
CA ASP A 248 3.17 17.27 12.64
C ASP A 248 3.48 15.81 12.20
N PRO A 249 4.77 15.43 12.05
CA PRO A 249 5.16 14.04 11.82
C PRO A 249 4.71 13.08 12.94
N ILE A 250 4.38 11.84 12.60
CA ILE A 250 4.10 10.74 13.54
C ILE A 250 5.42 10.01 13.82
N GLU A 251 5.86 10.00 15.08
CA GLU A 251 7.10 9.32 15.49
C GLU A 251 6.99 7.80 15.44
N ASN A 252 5.81 7.24 15.74
CA ASN A 252 5.58 5.80 15.75
C ASN A 252 4.30 5.46 14.98
N LEU A 253 4.47 4.83 13.82
CA LEU A 253 3.38 4.49 12.92
C LEU A 253 2.60 3.23 13.34
N SER A 254 2.99 2.55 14.43
CA SER A 254 2.25 1.38 14.94
C SER A 254 0.94 1.73 15.65
N GLU A 255 0.82 2.95 16.19
CA GLU A 255 -0.37 3.37 16.94
C GLU A 255 -1.37 4.12 16.06
N SER A 256 -0.88 4.81 15.04
CA SER A 256 -1.66 5.63 14.11
C SER A 256 -0.88 5.85 12.83
N THR A 257 -1.57 5.94 11.70
CA THR A 257 -0.99 6.26 10.39
C THR A 257 -1.54 7.57 9.86
N TYR A 258 -0.81 8.20 8.93
CA TYR A 258 -1.31 9.40 8.26
C TYR A 258 -2.57 9.13 7.43
N HIS A 259 -2.75 7.90 6.94
CA HIS A 259 -3.97 7.47 6.25
C HIS A 259 -5.15 7.40 7.22
N SER A 260 -4.99 6.74 8.38
CA SER A 260 -6.06 6.66 9.39
C SER A 260 -6.44 8.02 9.98
N GLU A 261 -5.52 9.00 9.99
CA GLU A 261 -5.81 10.37 10.42
C GLU A 261 -6.33 11.29 9.29
N GLY A 262 -6.40 10.81 8.04
CA GLY A 262 -6.82 11.62 6.89
C GLY A 262 -5.86 12.76 6.55
N ARG A 263 -4.56 12.60 6.86
CA ARG A 263 -3.52 13.63 6.78
C ARG A 263 -2.49 13.40 5.67
N MET A 264 -2.41 12.19 5.14
CA MET A 264 -1.53 11.85 4.02
C MET A 264 -1.87 12.74 2.80
N GLN A 265 -0.87 13.24 2.08
CA GLN A 265 -1.05 13.93 0.78
C GLN A 265 -0.38 13.20 -0.38
N ARG A 266 0.84 12.67 -0.17
CA ARG A 266 1.60 11.91 -1.17
C ARG A 266 2.69 11.10 -0.48
N TYR A 267 3.10 9.96 -1.04
CA TYR A 267 4.23 9.19 -0.54
C TYR A 267 5.08 8.58 -1.66
N ILE A 268 6.33 8.25 -1.33
CA ILE A 268 7.21 7.36 -2.10
C ILE A 268 7.84 6.29 -1.21
N HIS A 269 8.24 5.18 -1.82
CA HIS A 269 9.18 4.22 -1.24
C HIS A 269 10.43 4.11 -2.12
N GLY A 270 11.56 3.86 -1.49
CA GLY A 270 12.83 3.63 -2.18
C GLY A 270 13.61 2.47 -1.56
N LYS A 271 14.53 1.92 -2.36
CA LYS A 271 15.42 0.81 -2.00
C LYS A 271 16.81 1.03 -2.57
N PRO A 272 17.85 0.32 -2.09
CA PRO A 272 19.17 0.37 -2.70
C PRO A 272 19.11 0.07 -4.20
N GLY A 273 19.79 0.89 -5.01
CA GLY A 273 19.77 0.79 -6.48
C GLY A 273 18.52 1.37 -7.17
N ASP A 274 17.39 1.51 -6.47
CA ASP A 274 16.15 2.05 -7.02
C ASP A 274 15.51 3.09 -6.08
N ALA A 275 15.81 4.36 -6.37
CA ALA A 275 15.42 5.50 -5.54
C ALA A 275 13.90 5.65 -5.38
N ILE A 276 13.10 5.27 -6.38
CA ILE A 276 11.64 5.35 -6.30
C ILE A 276 11.10 4.02 -6.80
N SER A 277 10.91 3.09 -5.87
CA SER A 277 10.35 1.76 -6.15
C SER A 277 8.82 1.78 -6.20
N LYS A 278 8.19 2.75 -5.53
CA LYS A 278 6.75 3.01 -5.57
C LYS A 278 6.49 4.49 -5.30
N GLU A 279 5.50 5.05 -5.96
CA GLU A 279 5.03 6.42 -5.75
C GLU A 279 3.50 6.46 -5.79
N SER A 280 2.88 7.20 -4.87
CA SER A 280 1.43 7.41 -4.87
C SER A 280 1.01 8.37 -5.99
N GLU A 281 -0.13 8.13 -6.64
CA GLU A 281 -0.75 9.14 -7.50
C GLU A 281 -1.34 10.29 -6.68
N SER A 282 -1.36 11.50 -7.25
CA SER A 282 -1.81 12.71 -6.56
C SER A 282 -3.28 12.68 -6.12
N ASP A 283 -4.11 11.90 -6.81
CA ASP A 283 -5.57 11.84 -6.58
C ASP A 283 -5.96 10.77 -5.53
N GLN A 284 -5.01 9.90 -5.15
CA GLN A 284 -5.23 8.68 -4.35
C GLN A 284 -5.03 8.86 -2.85
N VAL A 285 -4.97 10.11 -2.35
CA VAL A 285 -4.64 10.34 -0.94
C VAL A 285 -5.63 11.26 -0.25
N LYS A 286 -6.85 10.74 0.04
CA LYS A 286 -7.75 11.22 1.11
C LYS A 286 -8.70 10.12 1.60
N THR A 287 -8.49 9.61 2.81
CA THR A 287 -9.44 8.79 3.58
C THR A 287 -9.88 9.53 4.85
N GLY A 288 -11.01 10.27 4.80
CA GLY A 288 -11.79 10.62 5.99
C GLY A 288 -11.60 11.98 6.72
N THR A 289 -12.75 12.54 7.13
CA THR A 289 -13.13 13.56 8.14
C THR A 289 -12.10 14.53 8.79
N GLY A 290 -11.50 15.52 8.09
CA GLY A 290 -10.84 16.58 8.89
C GLY A 290 -10.28 17.87 8.30
N SER A 291 -9.82 17.93 7.05
CA SER A 291 -9.29 19.20 6.52
C SER A 291 -9.72 19.44 5.09
N VAL A 292 -10.02 20.70 4.79
CA VAL A 292 -10.19 21.14 3.43
C VAL A 292 -8.92 20.77 2.67
N ASP A 293 -9.12 20.12 1.54
CA ASP A 293 -8.06 19.83 0.59
C ASP A 293 -7.43 21.12 0.07
N CYS A 294 -6.28 21.51 0.59
CA CYS A 294 -5.65 22.79 0.26
C CYS A 294 -4.37 22.62 -0.54
N VAL A 295 -3.99 21.40 -0.96
CA VAL A 295 -2.66 21.11 -1.49
C VAL A 295 -2.78 20.31 -2.78
N ASP A 296 -2.10 20.78 -3.82
CA ASP A 296 -1.90 20.07 -5.08
C ASP A 296 -0.39 19.82 -5.23
N SER A 297 0.05 18.59 -5.47
CA SER A 297 1.48 18.23 -5.39
C SER A 297 1.98 17.56 -6.67
N GLU A 298 3.15 17.99 -7.12
CA GLU A 298 3.87 17.34 -8.21
C GLU A 298 4.53 16.03 -7.73
N PRO A 299 4.91 15.14 -8.66
CA PRO A 299 5.72 13.97 -8.34
C PRO A 299 7.03 14.28 -7.62
N PHE A 300 7.45 13.34 -6.78
CA PHE A 300 8.71 13.44 -6.06
C PHE A 300 9.89 13.40 -7.02
N THR A 301 10.95 14.14 -6.68
CA THR A 301 12.26 14.03 -7.32
C THR A 301 13.28 13.59 -6.29
N VAL A 302 14.01 12.51 -6.55
CA VAL A 302 15.11 12.05 -5.69
C VAL A 302 16.45 12.43 -6.30
N ASN A 303 17.29 13.12 -5.53
CA ASN A 303 18.67 13.39 -5.89
C ASN A 303 19.60 12.37 -5.22
N LYS A 304 20.05 11.39 -6.00
CA LYS A 304 20.94 10.31 -5.56
C LYS A 304 22.36 10.78 -5.20
N GLU A 305 22.81 11.94 -5.67
CA GLU A 305 24.15 12.47 -5.33
C GLU A 305 24.15 13.20 -3.98
N GLN A 306 22.97 13.61 -3.51
CA GLN A 306 22.80 14.38 -2.29
C GLN A 306 21.95 13.65 -1.25
N ASP A 307 21.50 12.43 -1.55
CA ASP A 307 20.58 11.62 -0.75
C ASP A 307 19.42 12.44 -0.20
N THR A 308 18.68 13.08 -1.12
CA THR A 308 17.54 13.93 -0.78
C THR A 308 16.32 13.63 -1.65
N ALA A 309 15.13 13.74 -1.05
CA ALA A 309 13.85 13.73 -1.74
C ALA A 309 13.24 15.13 -1.72
N ILE A 310 12.70 15.55 -2.85
CA ILE A 310 12.12 16.88 -3.08
C ILE A 310 10.69 16.71 -3.59
N VAL A 311 9.77 17.51 -3.06
CA VAL A 311 8.40 17.63 -3.59
C VAL A 311 8.05 19.10 -3.78
N GLU A 312 7.47 19.41 -4.94
CA GLU A 312 6.89 20.72 -5.25
C GLU A 312 5.37 20.64 -5.09
N PHE A 313 4.75 21.68 -4.54
CA PHE A 313 3.30 21.72 -4.33
C PHE A 313 2.73 23.14 -4.35
N GLU A 314 1.46 23.27 -4.71
CA GLU A 314 0.67 24.49 -4.61
C GLU A 314 -0.29 24.42 -3.41
N VAL A 315 -0.23 25.41 -2.53
CA VAL A 315 -1.30 25.64 -1.54
C VAL A 315 -2.42 26.45 -2.19
N LEU A 316 -3.56 25.80 -2.42
CA LEU A 316 -4.72 26.35 -3.13
C LEU A 316 -5.52 27.32 -2.27
N ASN A 317 -5.84 28.52 -2.77
CA ASN A 317 -6.74 29.45 -2.09
C ASN A 317 -8.22 29.19 -2.42
N LYS A 318 -8.71 27.96 -2.17
CA LYS A 318 -10.06 27.54 -2.59
C LYS A 318 -11.14 27.71 -1.52
N THR A 319 -10.75 27.77 -0.25
CA THR A 319 -11.64 28.09 0.88
C THR A 319 -10.99 29.12 1.81
N PRO A 320 -11.78 29.79 2.68
CA PRO A 320 -11.22 30.67 3.71
C PRO A 320 -10.22 29.98 4.64
N GLU A 321 -10.36 28.67 4.86
CA GLU A 321 -9.45 27.86 5.68
C GLU A 321 -8.09 27.72 4.99
N CYS A 322 -8.08 27.34 3.70
CA CYS A 322 -6.85 27.31 2.91
C CYS A 322 -6.19 28.69 2.78
N GLY A 323 -7.02 29.74 2.71
CA GLY A 323 -6.56 31.13 2.63
C GLY A 323 -5.81 31.63 3.88
N THR A 324 -5.84 30.89 5.00
CA THR A 324 -5.07 31.20 6.22
C THR A 324 -3.75 30.44 6.36
N GLY A 325 -3.41 29.65 5.33
CA GLY A 325 -2.20 28.85 5.25
C GLY A 325 -2.34 27.45 5.84
N THR A 326 -1.65 26.49 5.23
CA THR A 326 -1.72 25.05 5.52
C THR A 326 -0.43 24.60 6.19
N GLU A 327 -0.54 23.80 7.25
CA GLU A 327 0.61 23.20 7.93
C GLU A 327 0.94 21.86 7.29
N LEU A 328 2.16 21.72 6.78
CA LEU A 328 2.62 20.55 6.05
C LEU A 328 3.98 20.12 6.57
N SER A 329 4.15 18.81 6.63
CA SER A 329 5.43 18.18 6.88
C SER A 329 5.87 17.33 5.69
N LEU A 330 7.16 17.31 5.44
CA LEU A 330 7.83 16.28 4.64
C LEU A 330 8.67 15.45 5.59
N VAL A 331 8.50 14.13 5.55
CA VAL A 331 9.10 13.22 6.53
C VAL A 331 9.68 12.03 5.77
N SER A 332 10.93 11.68 6.04
CA SER A 332 11.52 10.43 5.59
C SER A 332 11.65 9.45 6.75
N TYR A 333 11.33 8.19 6.48
CA TYR A 333 11.49 7.07 7.41
C TYR A 333 12.52 6.10 6.86
N GLU A 334 13.37 5.58 7.74
CA GLU A 334 14.22 4.42 7.48
C GLU A 334 13.46 3.16 7.93
N LYS A 335 13.58 2.07 7.15
CA LYS A 335 12.94 0.81 7.48
C LYS A 335 13.74 -0.42 7.00
N PRO A 336 13.66 -1.55 7.72
CA PRO A 336 14.44 -2.75 7.41
C PRO A 336 13.80 -3.66 6.34
N PHE A 337 12.75 -3.19 5.64
CA PHE A 337 12.02 -3.97 4.63
C PHE A 337 11.51 -3.08 3.49
N PRO A 338 11.34 -3.63 2.26
CA PRO A 338 10.79 -2.88 1.15
C PRO A 338 9.28 -2.62 1.32
N GLY A 339 8.79 -1.50 0.79
CA GLY A 339 7.35 -1.22 0.72
C GLY A 339 6.67 -0.96 2.08
N TRP A 340 5.34 -0.84 2.08
CA TRP A 340 4.55 -0.62 3.29
C TRP A 340 4.05 -1.96 3.87
N ILE A 341 4.27 -2.19 5.16
CA ILE A 341 3.81 -3.37 5.92
C ILE A 341 3.22 -2.83 7.23
N ALA A 342 1.91 -2.96 7.43
CA ALA A 342 1.20 -2.28 8.53
C ALA A 342 1.62 -2.81 9.91
N GLU A 343 1.80 -4.12 10.05
CA GLU A 343 2.19 -4.80 11.29
C GLU A 343 3.61 -4.42 11.72
N ARG A 344 4.44 -4.02 10.76
CA ARG A 344 5.83 -3.58 10.95
C ARG A 344 5.97 -2.06 10.87
N ALA A 345 4.87 -1.31 10.79
CA ALA A 345 4.93 0.15 10.74
C ALA A 345 5.67 0.76 11.94
N GLY A 346 5.62 0.10 13.11
CA GLY A 346 6.39 0.48 14.30
C GLY A 346 7.90 0.21 14.25
N GLU A 347 8.39 -0.50 13.23
CA GLU A 347 9.82 -0.71 12.99
C GLU A 347 10.43 0.40 12.11
N GLN A 348 9.61 1.35 11.64
CA GLN A 348 10.07 2.50 10.88
C GLN A 348 10.52 3.61 11.83
N GLU A 349 11.71 4.17 11.60
CA GLU A 349 12.23 5.28 12.39
C GLU A 349 12.34 6.54 11.52
N ILE A 350 11.96 7.71 12.05
CA ILE A 350 12.13 8.97 11.33
C ILE A 350 13.63 9.18 11.07
N PHE A 351 13.99 9.29 9.80
CA PHE A 351 15.34 9.60 9.34
C PHE A 351 15.56 11.12 9.29
N ASP A 352 14.67 11.85 8.62
CA ASP A 352 14.66 13.31 8.56
C ASP A 352 13.23 13.84 8.46
N SER A 353 13.00 15.07 8.91
CA SER A 353 11.69 15.71 8.77
C SER A 353 11.77 17.22 8.80
N THR A 354 10.81 17.84 8.14
CA THR A 354 10.59 19.29 8.19
C THR A 354 9.11 19.57 8.30
N ASN A 355 8.72 20.55 9.12
CA ASN A 355 7.33 20.98 9.30
C ASN A 355 7.25 22.51 9.24
N HIS A 356 6.41 23.01 8.34
CA HIS A 356 6.17 24.44 8.16
C HIS A 356 4.72 24.75 7.80
N ARG A 357 4.29 25.98 8.12
CA ARG A 357 3.02 26.55 7.66
C ARG A 357 3.24 27.39 6.41
N PHE A 358 2.49 27.08 5.36
CA PHE A 358 2.61 27.67 4.03
C PHE A 358 1.37 28.49 3.67
N ASP A 359 1.57 29.75 3.28
CA ASP A 359 0.52 30.58 2.69
C ASP A 359 0.15 30.10 1.28
N PRO A 360 -1.00 30.47 0.70
CA PRO A 360 -1.36 30.08 -0.66
C PRO A 360 -0.31 30.45 -1.72
N GLY A 361 -0.03 29.52 -2.63
CA GLY A 361 0.98 29.64 -3.68
C GLY A 361 1.90 28.41 -3.80
N ASN A 362 2.90 28.50 -4.66
CA ASN A 362 3.81 27.38 -4.95
C ASN A 362 4.98 27.34 -3.95
N HIS A 363 5.28 26.15 -3.46
CA HIS A 363 6.34 25.88 -2.49
C HIS A 363 7.07 24.57 -2.84
N SER A 364 8.18 24.34 -2.16
CA SER A 364 8.94 23.11 -2.25
C SER A 364 9.43 22.70 -0.87
N LEU A 365 9.41 21.40 -0.59
CA LEU A 365 10.05 20.81 0.58
C LEU A 365 11.15 19.83 0.17
N THR A 366 12.13 19.67 1.05
CA THR A 366 13.24 18.74 0.87
C THR A 366 13.57 18.09 2.20
N VAL A 367 13.80 16.77 2.18
CA VAL A 367 14.31 15.98 3.31
C VAL A 367 15.48 15.12 2.85
N ALA A 368 16.39 14.81 3.76
CA ALA A 368 17.38 13.78 3.56
C ALA A 368 16.70 12.39 3.52
N ILE A 369 17.28 11.47 2.77
CA ILE A 369 16.90 10.06 2.74
C ILE A 369 18.12 9.20 3.11
N PRO A 370 17.92 7.96 3.61
CA PRO A 370 19.02 7.02 3.80
C PRO A 370 19.85 6.81 2.52
N ASP A 371 21.14 6.54 2.69
CA ASP A 371 22.04 6.28 1.56
C ASP A 371 21.58 5.03 0.79
N ILE A 372 21.32 5.21 -0.49
CA ILE A 372 20.84 4.17 -1.41
C ILE A 372 21.89 3.74 -2.43
N ASN A 373 23.10 4.27 -2.34
CA ASN A 373 24.21 4.00 -3.25
C ASN A 373 25.14 2.89 -2.74
N ASP A 374 24.98 2.40 -1.51
CA ASP A 374 25.90 1.44 -0.89
C ASP A 374 25.64 -0.02 -1.33
N GLY A 375 25.82 -0.25 -2.63
CA GLY A 375 26.11 -1.56 -3.23
C GLY A 375 27.52 -1.62 -3.83
N THR A 376 28.37 -0.63 -3.53
CA THR A 376 29.78 -0.61 -3.92
C THR A 376 30.64 -0.20 -2.74
N SER A 377 31.06 -1.21 -1.98
CA SER A 377 32.09 -1.18 -0.95
C SER A 377 33.11 -0.03 -1.07
N GLU A 378 33.15 0.85 -0.07
CA GLU A 378 34.43 1.37 0.45
C GLU A 378 34.65 0.77 1.85
N ASP A 379 35.47 -0.28 1.83
CA ASP A 379 35.99 -1.03 2.96
C ASP A 379 36.45 -0.09 4.08
N SER A 380 36.03 -0.41 5.31
CA SER A 380 36.44 0.24 6.53
C SER A 380 37.97 0.41 6.61
N GLU A 381 38.47 1.65 6.55
CA GLU A 381 39.85 1.92 6.95
C GLU A 381 39.94 1.96 8.48
N GLU A 382 40.32 0.81 9.03
CA GLU A 382 40.98 0.67 10.32
C GLU A 382 42.08 1.74 10.51
N GLU A 383 42.24 2.21 11.75
CA GLU A 383 43.37 3.04 12.17
C GLU A 383 44.72 2.52 11.64
N PRO A 384 45.55 3.33 10.96
CA PRO A 384 46.87 2.88 10.59
C PRO A 384 47.82 3.02 11.79
N LYS A 385 48.30 1.86 12.25
CA LYS A 385 49.58 1.79 12.98
C LYS A 385 50.72 2.19 12.04
N ASN A 386 51.49 3.18 12.48
CA ASN A 386 52.79 3.60 11.94
C ASN A 386 53.65 2.46 11.38
N SER A 387 54.09 2.59 10.12
CA SER A 387 55.52 2.53 9.76
C SER A 387 55.80 3.09 8.35
N ASP A 388 56.52 4.21 8.33
CA ASP A 388 57.59 4.61 7.41
C ASP A 388 57.48 4.34 5.90
N GLY A 389 57.21 5.43 5.16
CA GLY A 389 58.07 5.90 4.06
C GLY A 389 57.73 5.45 2.64
N ASN A 390 57.18 6.34 1.81
CA ASN A 390 57.93 7.29 0.97
C ASN A 390 56.98 8.05 0.03
N GLU A 391 57.33 9.31 -0.24
CA GLU A 391 56.57 10.37 -0.90
C GLU A 391 55.96 10.06 -2.29
N SER A 392 54.78 10.61 -2.55
CA SER A 392 54.53 11.52 -3.68
C SER A 392 53.22 12.30 -3.48
N GLU A 393 53.35 13.57 -3.12
CA GLU A 393 52.26 14.56 -3.08
C GLU A 393 51.62 14.79 -4.45
N GLY A 394 50.29 14.79 -4.49
CA GLY A 394 49.47 15.44 -5.51
C GLY A 394 48.35 16.19 -4.79
N SER A 395 48.56 17.49 -4.54
CA SER A 395 47.60 18.36 -3.87
C SER A 395 46.52 18.82 -4.85
N ASP A 396 45.33 18.23 -4.80
CA ASP A 396 44.16 18.81 -5.45
C ASP A 396 43.62 19.94 -4.57
N ALA A 397 44.19 21.14 -4.74
CA ALA A 397 43.67 22.34 -4.11
C ALA A 397 42.30 22.66 -4.72
N TYR A 398 41.25 22.73 -3.90
CA TYR A 398 39.92 23.15 -4.35
C TYR A 398 39.98 24.64 -4.72
N VAL A 399 39.74 24.98 -5.99
CA VAL A 399 39.77 26.37 -6.48
C VAL A 399 38.42 26.76 -7.06
N ALA A 400 37.89 27.91 -6.66
CA ALA A 400 36.74 28.55 -7.32
C ALA A 400 37.21 29.69 -8.21
N THR A 401 36.62 29.80 -9.41
CA THR A 401 36.92 30.86 -10.38
C THR A 401 35.64 31.59 -10.77
N GLN A 402 35.68 32.93 -10.74
CA GLN A 402 34.59 33.78 -11.24
C GLN A 402 35.19 34.90 -12.09
N GLY A 403 34.81 34.95 -13.37
CA GLY A 403 35.46 35.82 -14.36
C GLY A 403 36.95 35.51 -14.48
N SER A 404 37.81 36.51 -14.28
CA SER A 404 39.28 36.36 -14.36
C SER A 404 39.97 36.19 -13.00
N LYS A 405 39.22 35.92 -11.92
CA LYS A 405 39.77 35.72 -10.57
C LYS A 405 39.55 34.28 -10.11
N THR A 406 40.60 33.69 -9.58
CA THR A 406 40.60 32.35 -8.97
C THR A 406 41.03 32.47 -7.51
N VAL A 407 40.34 31.75 -6.62
CA VAL A 407 40.70 31.68 -5.19
C VAL A 407 40.65 30.24 -4.71
N GLU A 408 41.66 29.84 -3.96
CA GLU A 408 41.70 28.54 -3.26
C GLU A 408 40.70 28.53 -2.10
N ILE A 409 40.02 27.40 -1.95
CA ILE A 409 39.01 27.13 -0.95
C ILE A 409 39.52 25.95 -0.14
N SER A 410 39.48 26.06 1.18
CA SER A 410 39.71 24.91 2.04
C SER A 410 38.42 24.07 2.11
N PRO A 411 38.50 22.74 1.96
CA PRO A 411 37.32 21.89 2.08
C PRO A 411 36.70 22.02 3.48
N LEU A 412 35.37 21.98 3.52
CA LEU A 412 34.62 21.89 4.77
C LEU A 412 34.93 20.54 5.43
N LYS A 413 35.21 20.54 6.74
CA LYS A 413 35.50 19.32 7.49
C LYS A 413 34.65 19.27 8.76
N GLY A 414 33.88 18.19 8.91
CA GLY A 414 33.15 17.83 10.13
C GLY A 414 31.74 18.44 10.23
N ASN A 415 31.03 18.07 11.30
CA ASN A 415 29.70 18.61 11.62
C ASN A 415 29.80 20.09 11.98
N MET A 416 29.11 20.94 11.22
CA MET A 416 29.01 22.38 11.46
C MET A 416 27.56 22.75 11.78
N THR A 417 27.37 23.74 12.64
CA THR A 417 26.04 24.31 12.88
C THR A 417 25.58 25.14 11.68
N VAL A 418 24.26 25.31 11.53
CA VAL A 418 23.66 26.13 10.46
C VAL A 418 24.25 27.55 10.44
N GLN A 419 24.54 28.12 11.61
CA GLN A 419 25.16 29.44 11.72
C GLN A 419 26.62 29.44 11.23
N GLU A 420 27.40 28.41 11.54
CA GLU A 420 28.79 28.28 11.06
C GLU A 420 28.85 28.05 9.55
N LEU A 421 27.88 27.34 8.97
CA LEU A 421 27.76 27.19 7.52
C LEU A 421 27.36 28.50 6.84
N TYR A 422 26.46 29.27 7.43
CA TYR A 422 26.06 30.59 6.94
C TYR A 422 27.23 31.57 6.98
N ASP A 423 27.97 31.62 8.09
CA ASP A 423 29.16 32.46 8.25
C ASP A 423 30.29 32.03 7.31
N TYR A 424 30.44 30.71 7.04
CA TYR A 424 31.38 30.19 6.05
C TYR A 424 31.02 30.62 4.61
N ARG A 425 29.74 30.71 4.28
CA ARG A 425 29.27 31.18 2.96
C ARG A 425 29.53 32.66 2.72
N ILE A 426 29.70 33.47 3.77
CA ILE A 426 29.89 34.93 3.66
C ILE A 426 31.28 35.40 4.13
N PRO A 427 32.37 35.05 3.43
CA PRO A 427 33.62 35.78 3.58
C PRO A 427 33.58 37.01 2.66
N SER A 428 32.91 38.10 3.04
CA SER A 428 33.00 39.44 2.39
C SER A 428 32.87 39.48 0.84
N ARG A 429 32.33 38.42 0.21
CA ARG A 429 32.36 38.18 -1.24
C ARG A 429 31.10 38.61 -1.99
N PHE A 430 30.04 38.99 -1.27
CA PHE A 430 28.78 39.45 -1.85
C PHE A 430 28.50 40.95 -1.64
N ASP A 431 29.44 41.72 -1.09
CA ASP A 431 29.32 43.18 -1.03
C ASP A 431 29.92 43.81 -2.30
N ASN A 432 29.50 43.28 -3.46
CA ASN A 432 29.85 43.80 -4.78
C ASN A 432 28.65 44.56 -5.34
N GLU A 433 28.85 45.84 -5.67
CA GLU A 433 27.82 46.74 -6.19
C GLU A 433 27.13 46.20 -7.47
N PHE A 434 27.75 45.23 -8.16
CA PHE A 434 27.19 44.55 -9.33
C PHE A 434 26.18 43.42 -9.03
N ASP A 435 26.10 42.89 -7.81
CA ASP A 435 25.10 41.86 -7.46
C ASP A 435 23.71 42.46 -7.17
N ASN A 436 23.61 43.78 -6.97
CA ASN A 436 22.35 44.48 -6.71
C ASN A 436 21.43 44.66 -7.94
N GLU A 437 21.88 44.28 -9.14
CA GLU A 437 21.11 44.42 -10.40
C GLU A 437 20.95 43.08 -11.16
N ALA A 438 21.07 41.94 -10.48
CA ALA A 438 20.69 40.65 -11.07
C ALA A 438 19.16 40.49 -11.05
N LEU A 439 18.56 40.21 -12.22
CA LEU A 439 17.10 40.09 -12.41
C LEU A 439 16.60 38.64 -12.51
N ASN A 440 17.43 37.66 -12.15
CA ASN A 440 17.02 36.27 -11.94
C ASN A 440 17.60 35.79 -10.62
#